data_AF-A0A2G1NXQ8-F1
#
_entry.id   AF-A0A2G1NXQ8-F1
#
_cell.length_a   1.000
_cell.length_b   1.000
_cell.length_c   1.000
_cell.angle_alpha   90.00
_cell.angle_beta   90.00
_cell.angle_gamma   90.00
#
_symmetry.space_group_name_H-M   'P 1'
#
loop_
_entity.id
_entity.type
_entity.pdbx_description
1 polymer ?
#
loop_
_entity_poly.entity_id
_entity_poly.type
_entity_poly.pdbx_seq_one_letter_code
_entity_poly.pdbx_strand_id
1 'polypeptide(L)'
;MRVETNPIKLWHTKEWKEQRDKIINDCSVCELCGSKENLVIHHPNSKNRETTKKEVWQDFYGWFCDNYSKMYPTKEEIKTHSTRRQHKHRSHDYWHDPKVKHKLNTDNSDLSERNKLSDEFIDYDKKRWQKMWDKAKQQNKDIIKSAIGEITAIENKKYMDFEDIQILCKRCHWATHNGMDLCPVCKQKYKKKQYKTCFDCLPGDAKKQISDDIEDTIELEKHDFAIKVLCDIPEFCEDSKDDSNFVEKEYGGSPVKALSRYGLEIGERIEFGRFQIKKINK
;
A
#
# COMPACT_ATOMS: atom_id res chain seq x y z
N MET A 1 -21.10 -7.55 -35.27
CA MET A 1 -21.58 -6.95 -34.01
C MET A 1 -21.40 -7.98 -32.90
N ARG A 2 -20.37 -7.86 -32.05
CA ARG A 2 -20.27 -8.67 -30.84
C ARG A 2 -21.03 -7.94 -29.75
N VAL A 3 -22.19 -8.46 -29.36
CA VAL A 3 -22.86 -8.00 -28.15
C VAL A 3 -22.03 -8.57 -27.01
N GLU A 4 -21.12 -7.76 -26.47
CA GLU A 4 -20.46 -8.04 -25.20
C GLU A 4 -21.51 -7.92 -24.11
N THR A 5 -22.30 -8.97 -23.91
CA THR A 5 -23.11 -9.07 -22.71
C THR A 5 -22.14 -9.17 -21.54
N ASN A 6 -22.05 -8.10 -20.75
CA ASN A 6 -21.33 -8.12 -19.49
C ASN A 6 -21.82 -9.35 -18.70
N PRO A 7 -20.92 -10.26 -18.30
CA PRO A 7 -21.33 -11.50 -17.67
C PRO A 7 -22.16 -11.17 -16.42
N ILE A 8 -23.34 -11.77 -16.33
CA ILE A 8 -24.26 -11.57 -15.21
C ILE A 8 -23.52 -11.98 -13.94
N LYS A 9 -23.47 -11.04 -12.97
CA LYS A 9 -22.90 -11.30 -11.64
C LYS A 9 -23.65 -12.46 -10.98
N LEU A 10 -22.92 -13.38 -10.33
CA LEU A 10 -23.51 -14.59 -9.73
C LEU A 10 -24.67 -14.28 -8.77
N TRP A 11 -24.51 -13.26 -7.94
CA TRP A 11 -25.52 -12.82 -6.97
C TRP A 11 -26.75 -12.12 -7.59
N HIS A 12 -26.77 -11.90 -8.91
CA HIS A 12 -27.96 -11.43 -9.63
C HIS A 12 -28.83 -12.58 -10.14
N THR A 13 -28.31 -13.81 -10.15
CA THR A 13 -29.06 -14.98 -10.63
C THR A 13 -30.27 -15.25 -9.74
N LYS A 14 -31.33 -15.78 -10.36
CA LYS A 14 -32.57 -16.12 -9.66
C LYS A 14 -32.32 -17.21 -8.60
N GLU A 15 -31.58 -18.25 -8.98
CA GLU A 15 -31.19 -19.35 -8.10
C GLU A 15 -30.48 -18.87 -6.83
N TRP A 16 -29.46 -18.01 -6.98
CA TRP A 16 -28.73 -17.47 -5.83
C TRP A 16 -29.64 -16.66 -4.90
N LYS A 17 -30.55 -15.84 -5.45
CA LYS A 17 -31.51 -15.06 -4.65
C LYS A 17 -32.46 -15.96 -3.87
N GLU A 18 -32.99 -16.99 -4.52
CA GLU A 18 -33.91 -17.95 -3.88
C GLU A 18 -33.22 -18.73 -2.77
N GLN A 19 -31.99 -19.20 -2.97
CA GLN A 19 -31.20 -19.87 -1.94
C GLN A 19 -30.84 -18.92 -0.79
N ARG A 20 -30.40 -17.70 -1.11
CA ARG A 20 -30.14 -16.66 -0.10
C ARG A 20 -31.36 -16.42 0.78
N ASP A 21 -32.53 -16.26 0.18
CA ASP A 21 -33.75 -15.94 0.92
C ASP A 21 -34.17 -17.11 1.82
N LYS A 22 -33.99 -18.38 1.37
CA LYS A 22 -34.17 -19.55 2.23
C LYS A 22 -33.24 -19.51 3.45
N ILE A 23 -31.94 -19.34 3.23
CA ILE A 23 -30.93 -19.29 4.30
C ILE A 23 -31.23 -18.16 5.31
N ILE A 24 -31.57 -16.97 4.82
CA ILE A 24 -31.90 -15.82 5.67
C ILE A 24 -33.19 -16.07 6.45
N ASN A 25 -34.19 -16.74 5.88
CA ASN A 25 -35.44 -17.04 6.57
C ASN A 25 -35.26 -18.16 7.63
N ASP A 26 -34.38 -19.13 7.37
CA ASP A 26 -34.06 -20.20 8.31
C ASP A 26 -33.21 -19.69 9.48
N CYS A 27 -32.38 -18.66 9.25
CA CYS A 27 -31.55 -18.05 10.28
C CYS A 27 -32.26 -16.88 10.98
N SER A 28 -32.51 -17.01 12.29
CA SER A 28 -33.26 -15.99 13.03
C SER A 28 -32.40 -14.86 13.63
N VAL A 29 -31.07 -14.99 13.64
CA VAL A 29 -30.17 -14.06 14.35
C VAL A 29 -28.83 -13.87 13.64
N CYS A 30 -28.24 -12.69 13.85
CA CYS A 30 -26.86 -12.35 13.50
C CYS A 30 -25.88 -13.13 14.39
N GLU A 31 -24.90 -13.80 13.80
CA GLU A 31 -23.90 -14.60 14.51
C GLU A 31 -23.00 -13.77 15.44
N LEU A 32 -22.79 -12.48 15.13
CA LEU A 32 -21.90 -11.62 15.92
C LEU A 32 -22.60 -10.89 17.08
N CYS A 33 -23.83 -10.43 16.88
CA CYS A 33 -24.52 -9.59 17.88
C CYS A 33 -25.89 -10.11 18.33
N GLY A 34 -26.41 -11.18 17.73
CA GLY A 34 -27.73 -11.75 18.05
C GLY A 34 -28.92 -10.94 17.52
N SER A 35 -28.69 -9.85 16.76
CA SER A 35 -29.79 -9.07 16.17
C SER A 35 -30.62 -9.91 15.20
N LYS A 36 -31.94 -9.76 15.22
CA LYS A 36 -32.88 -10.41 14.28
C LYS A 36 -33.14 -9.57 13.02
N GLU A 37 -32.67 -8.33 13.01
CA GLU A 37 -33.01 -7.36 11.97
C GLU A 37 -31.90 -7.24 10.93
N ASN A 38 -32.32 -6.99 9.68
CA ASN A 38 -31.43 -6.64 8.56
C ASN A 38 -30.31 -7.67 8.32
N LEU A 39 -30.64 -8.96 8.34
CA LEU A 39 -29.70 -10.05 8.12
C LEU A 39 -29.23 -10.10 6.65
N VAL A 40 -27.95 -10.38 6.47
CA VAL A 40 -27.26 -10.54 5.19
C VAL A 40 -26.24 -11.66 5.28
N ILE A 41 -25.99 -12.31 4.14
CA ILE A 41 -24.98 -13.35 4.01
C ILE A 41 -23.62 -12.69 3.80
N HIS A 42 -22.65 -13.09 4.60
CA HIS A 42 -21.24 -12.73 4.50
C HIS A 42 -20.43 -13.94 4.04
N HIS A 43 -19.55 -13.74 3.07
CA HIS A 43 -18.58 -14.76 2.66
C HIS A 43 -17.18 -14.28 3.11
N PRO A 44 -16.70 -14.69 4.29
CA PRO A 44 -15.46 -14.18 4.87
C PRO A 44 -14.22 -14.47 4.02
N ASN A 45 -14.22 -15.60 3.29
CA ASN A 45 -13.08 -16.08 2.51
C ASN A 45 -13.35 -16.12 1.00
N SER A 46 -14.41 -15.48 0.49
CA SER A 46 -14.69 -15.53 -0.94
C SER A 46 -13.61 -14.81 -1.75
N LYS A 47 -12.99 -15.52 -2.68
CA LYS A 47 -12.05 -14.93 -3.63
C LYS A 47 -12.78 -14.53 -4.90
N ASN A 48 -12.53 -13.32 -5.37
CA ASN A 48 -12.94 -12.92 -6.71
C ASN A 48 -11.84 -13.22 -7.73
N ARG A 49 -12.17 -13.13 -9.02
CA ARG A 49 -11.25 -13.38 -10.12
C ARG A 49 -9.97 -12.54 -10.04
N GLU A 50 -10.06 -11.30 -9.60
CA GLU A 50 -8.91 -10.39 -9.45
C GLU A 50 -7.96 -10.87 -8.35
N THR A 51 -8.51 -11.35 -7.23
CA THR A 51 -7.74 -11.94 -6.12
C THR A 51 -7.08 -13.23 -6.57
N THR A 52 -7.82 -14.13 -7.20
CA THR A 52 -7.30 -15.36 -7.79
C THR A 52 -6.19 -15.07 -8.80
N LYS A 53 -6.38 -14.08 -9.68
CA LYS A 53 -5.36 -13.64 -10.63
C LYS A 53 -4.09 -13.21 -9.91
N LYS A 54 -4.20 -12.39 -8.85
CA LYS A 54 -3.05 -11.93 -8.08
C LYS A 54 -2.29 -13.10 -7.45
N GLU A 55 -2.98 -14.05 -6.83
CA GLU A 55 -2.38 -15.23 -6.20
C GLU A 55 -1.63 -16.11 -7.23
N VAL A 56 -2.28 -16.45 -8.34
CA VAL A 56 -1.65 -17.25 -9.41
C VAL A 56 -0.40 -16.55 -9.96
N TRP A 57 -0.44 -15.23 -10.13
CA TRP A 57 0.73 -14.46 -10.56
C TRP A 57 1.84 -14.41 -9.51
N GLN A 58 1.50 -14.35 -8.22
CA GLN A 58 2.47 -14.40 -7.12
C GLN A 58 3.17 -15.76 -7.07
N ASP A 59 2.42 -16.86 -7.21
CA ASP A 59 2.97 -18.22 -7.25
C ASP A 59 3.88 -18.41 -8.46
N PHE A 60 3.44 -17.96 -9.65
CA PHE A 60 4.26 -18.02 -10.86
C PHE A 60 5.53 -17.17 -10.73
N TYR A 61 5.44 -15.99 -10.12
CA TYR A 61 6.59 -15.14 -9.84
C TYR A 61 7.58 -15.82 -8.88
N GLY A 62 7.09 -16.42 -7.79
CA GLY A 62 7.92 -17.19 -6.86
C GLY A 62 8.66 -18.33 -7.54
N TRP A 63 7.93 -19.14 -8.32
CA TRP A 63 8.53 -20.20 -9.15
C TRP A 63 9.61 -19.66 -10.09
N PHE A 64 9.36 -18.53 -10.75
CA PHE A 64 10.34 -17.93 -11.66
C PHE A 64 11.61 -17.48 -10.91
N CYS A 65 11.46 -16.82 -9.77
CA CYS A 65 12.58 -16.40 -8.92
C CYS A 65 13.43 -17.59 -8.48
N ASP A 66 12.82 -18.70 -8.09
CA ASP A 66 13.52 -19.92 -7.68
C ASP A 66 14.32 -20.53 -8.84
N ASN A 67 13.73 -20.61 -10.03
CA ASN A 67 14.40 -21.14 -11.21
C ASN A 67 15.51 -20.23 -11.70
N TYR A 68 15.28 -18.92 -11.71
CA TYR A 68 16.29 -17.93 -12.06
C TYR A 68 17.50 -18.02 -11.13
N SER A 69 17.26 -18.10 -9.82
CA SER A 69 18.32 -18.19 -8.81
C SER A 69 19.15 -19.48 -8.93
N LYS A 70 18.55 -20.58 -9.40
CA LYS A 70 19.27 -21.84 -9.69
C LYS A 70 20.14 -21.76 -10.95
N MET A 71 19.67 -21.08 -11.99
CA MET A 71 20.42 -20.89 -13.23
C MET A 71 21.55 -19.87 -13.08
N TYR A 72 21.34 -18.88 -12.22
CA TYR A 72 22.27 -17.80 -11.92
C TYR A 72 22.46 -17.70 -10.42
N PRO A 73 23.17 -18.67 -9.81
CA PRO A 73 23.50 -18.56 -8.41
C PRO A 73 24.24 -17.25 -8.21
N THR A 74 23.79 -16.46 -7.24
CA THR A 74 24.55 -15.29 -6.78
C THR A 74 25.93 -15.81 -6.43
N LYS A 75 26.98 -15.23 -7.04
CA LYS A 75 28.37 -15.64 -6.76
C LYS A 75 28.54 -15.74 -5.25
N GLU A 76 28.92 -16.92 -4.77
CA GLU A 76 29.14 -17.14 -3.36
C GLU A 76 30.08 -16.04 -2.86
N GLU A 77 29.74 -15.41 -1.73
CA GLU A 77 30.67 -14.51 -1.06
C GLU A 77 31.91 -15.35 -0.70
N ILE A 78 32.97 -15.18 -1.49
CA ILE A 78 34.27 -15.81 -1.24
C ILE A 78 34.68 -15.37 0.16
N LYS A 79 34.58 -16.29 1.12
CA LYS A 79 35.15 -16.08 2.45
C LYS A 79 36.67 -16.09 2.27
N THR A 80 37.26 -14.91 2.12
CA THR A 80 38.71 -14.78 2.14
C THR A 80 39.18 -15.22 3.53
N HIS A 81 39.85 -16.37 3.59
CA HIS A 81 40.50 -16.88 4.79
C HIS A 81 41.75 -16.03 5.10
N SER A 82 41.57 -14.75 5.42
CA SER A 82 42.63 -13.91 5.97
C SER A 82 42.43 -13.83 7.49
N THR A 83 43.39 -14.35 8.23
CA THR A 83 43.35 -14.60 9.67
C THR A 83 43.52 -13.35 10.54
N ARG A 84 43.42 -12.13 9.98
CA ARG A 84 43.47 -10.90 10.77
C ARG A 84 42.53 -9.84 10.17
N ARG A 85 41.44 -9.57 10.92
CA ARG A 85 40.39 -8.58 10.66
C ARG A 85 39.55 -8.89 9.41
N GLN A 86 38.40 -9.51 9.68
CA GLN A 86 37.36 -9.84 8.70
C GLN A 86 36.74 -8.57 8.12
N HIS A 87 37.34 -8.00 7.08
CA HIS A 87 36.64 -7.08 6.20
C HIS A 87 35.88 -7.90 5.17
N LYS A 88 34.54 -7.83 5.23
CA LYS A 88 33.64 -8.45 4.25
C LYS A 88 33.83 -7.70 2.93
N HIS A 89 34.46 -8.33 1.95
CA HIS A 89 34.51 -7.82 0.59
C HIS A 89 33.93 -8.88 -0.35
N ARG A 90 32.94 -8.49 -1.17
CA ARG A 90 32.49 -9.28 -2.32
C ARG A 90 33.57 -9.18 -3.40
N SER A 91 34.55 -10.08 -3.39
CA SER A 91 35.59 -10.12 -4.43
C SER A 91 35.01 -10.72 -5.72
N HIS A 92 35.04 -9.96 -6.81
CA HIS A 92 34.73 -10.45 -8.16
C HIS A 92 35.97 -11.15 -8.78
N ASP A 93 35.78 -12.25 -9.51
CA ASP A 93 36.84 -13.07 -10.14
C ASP A 93 37.80 -12.30 -11.08
N TYR A 94 37.39 -11.14 -11.60
CA TYR A 94 38.21 -10.32 -12.48
C TYR A 94 39.43 -9.69 -11.77
N TRP A 95 39.45 -9.68 -10.43
CA TRP A 95 40.53 -9.12 -9.62
C TRP A 95 41.71 -10.08 -9.37
N HIS A 96 41.68 -11.28 -9.94
CA HIS A 96 42.73 -12.29 -9.75
C HIS A 96 43.57 -12.57 -11.01
N ASP A 97 43.62 -11.65 -11.99
CA ASP A 97 44.63 -11.75 -13.04
C ASP A 97 46.03 -11.52 -12.44
N PRO A 98 46.97 -12.49 -12.53
CA PRO A 98 48.32 -12.39 -11.99
C PRO A 98 49.13 -11.18 -12.48
N LYS A 99 48.68 -10.52 -13.56
CA LYS A 99 49.34 -9.35 -14.15
C LYS A 99 48.90 -8.02 -13.53
N VAL A 100 47.86 -8.01 -12.68
CA VAL A 100 47.32 -6.78 -12.10
C VAL A 100 48.17 -6.38 -10.88
N LYS A 101 48.98 -5.32 -11.05
CA LYS A 101 49.72 -4.70 -9.94
C LYS A 101 48.75 -3.88 -9.08
N HIS A 102 48.46 -4.35 -7.86
CA HIS A 102 47.72 -3.55 -6.88
C HIS A 102 48.55 -2.34 -6.44
N LYS A 103 48.07 -1.13 -6.71
CA LYS A 103 48.65 0.10 -6.14
C LYS A 103 48.29 0.15 -4.65
N LEU A 104 49.30 0.34 -3.79
CA LEU A 104 49.16 0.37 -2.33
C LEU A 104 48.50 1.65 -1.78
N ASN A 105 48.24 2.65 -2.63
CA ASN A 105 47.56 3.88 -2.23
C ASN A 105 46.19 3.92 -2.91
N THR A 106 45.13 3.86 -2.12
CA THR A 106 43.76 4.11 -2.56
C THR A 106 43.60 5.60 -2.85
N ASP A 107 43.90 5.98 -4.08
CA ASP A 107 43.42 7.25 -4.62
C ASP A 107 41.89 7.16 -4.74
N ASN A 108 41.19 8.07 -4.08
CA ASN A 108 39.72 8.14 -4.08
C ASN A 108 39.15 8.66 -5.42
N SER A 109 40.01 9.03 -6.38
CA SER A 109 39.62 9.37 -7.76
C SER A 109 38.93 8.21 -8.49
N ASP A 110 39.11 6.97 -8.03
CA ASP A 110 38.62 5.72 -8.63
C ASP A 110 37.26 5.22 -8.05
N LEU A 111 36.68 5.93 -7.07
CA LEU A 111 35.35 5.59 -6.52
C LEU A 111 34.21 5.87 -7.51
N SER A 112 34.32 6.93 -8.31
CA SER A 112 33.30 7.29 -9.30
C SER A 112 33.25 6.26 -10.44
N GLU A 113 34.41 5.81 -10.94
CA GLU A 113 34.48 4.79 -11.99
C GLU A 113 34.03 3.41 -11.49
N ARG A 114 34.38 3.03 -10.26
CA ARG A 114 33.85 1.81 -9.62
C ARG A 114 32.34 1.84 -9.45
N ASN A 115 31.76 2.96 -9.03
CA ASN A 115 30.30 3.08 -8.89
C ASN A 115 29.61 2.99 -10.26
N LYS A 116 30.17 3.61 -11.31
CA LYS A 116 29.64 3.50 -12.68
C LYS A 116 29.66 2.05 -13.19
N LEU A 117 30.76 1.33 -13.01
CA LEU A 117 30.85 -0.09 -13.40
C LEU A 117 29.89 -0.98 -12.60
N SER A 118 29.65 -0.67 -11.31
CA SER A 118 28.64 -1.40 -10.52
C SER A 118 27.21 -1.10 -10.97
N ASP A 119 26.90 0.14 -11.32
CA ASP A 119 25.58 0.55 -11.80
C ASP A 119 25.29 -0.06 -13.18
N GLU A 120 26.28 -0.08 -14.08
CA GLU A 120 26.18 -0.74 -15.39
C GLU A 120 25.97 -2.25 -15.26
N PHE A 121 26.65 -2.91 -14.31
CA PHE A 121 26.44 -4.33 -14.04
C PHE A 121 25.05 -4.63 -13.47
N ILE A 122 24.58 -3.79 -12.54
CA ILE A 122 23.21 -3.89 -11.99
C ILE A 122 22.18 -3.69 -13.10
N ASP A 123 22.39 -2.74 -14.01
CA ASP A 123 21.50 -2.49 -15.15
C ASP A 123 21.51 -3.66 -16.15
N TYR A 124 22.68 -4.24 -16.43
CA TYR A 124 22.79 -5.43 -17.27
C TYR A 124 22.01 -6.62 -16.70
N ASP A 125 22.16 -6.90 -15.40
CA ASP A 125 21.48 -8.02 -14.75
C ASP A 125 19.97 -7.79 -14.66
N LYS A 126 19.53 -6.54 -14.38
CA LYS A 126 18.11 -6.14 -14.45
C LYS A 126 17.53 -6.35 -15.85
N LYS A 127 18.22 -5.90 -16.91
CA LYS A 127 17.78 -6.09 -18.30
C LYS A 127 17.69 -7.56 -18.68
N ARG A 128 18.66 -8.38 -18.25
CA ARG A 128 18.66 -9.82 -18.46
C ARG A 128 17.49 -10.49 -17.75
N TRP A 129 17.30 -10.19 -16.46
CA TRP A 129 16.21 -10.69 -15.64
C TRP A 129 14.86 -10.37 -16.29
N GLN A 130 14.67 -9.11 -16.70
CA GLN A 130 13.45 -8.65 -17.35
C GLN A 130 13.16 -9.40 -18.65
N LYS A 131 14.18 -9.57 -19.51
CA LYS A 131 14.05 -10.34 -20.76
C LYS A 131 13.64 -11.80 -20.50
N MET A 132 14.20 -12.43 -19.46
CA MET A 132 13.84 -13.80 -19.09
C MET A 132 12.44 -13.88 -18.50
N TRP A 133 12.06 -12.93 -17.65
CA TRP A 133 10.72 -12.81 -17.09
C TRP A 133 9.67 -12.66 -18.19
N ASP A 134 9.91 -11.77 -19.17
CA ASP A 134 9.00 -11.57 -20.31
C ASP A 134 8.86 -12.83 -21.16
N LYS A 135 9.96 -13.54 -21.42
CA LYS A 135 9.94 -14.83 -22.11
C LYS A 135 9.13 -15.88 -21.33
N ALA A 136 9.36 -16.01 -20.02
CA ALA A 136 8.65 -16.97 -19.18
C ALA A 136 7.15 -16.67 -19.11
N LYS A 137 6.76 -15.39 -18.96
CA LYS A 137 5.36 -14.95 -19.02
C LYS A 137 4.70 -15.35 -20.33
N GLN A 138 5.37 -15.09 -21.45
CA GLN A 138 4.82 -15.40 -22.77
C GLN A 138 4.68 -16.92 -22.99
N GLN A 139 5.66 -17.71 -22.56
CA GLN A 139 5.63 -19.17 -22.67
C GLN A 139 4.55 -19.82 -21.80
N ASN A 140 4.23 -19.23 -20.63
CA ASN A 140 3.27 -19.79 -19.67
C ASN A 140 1.91 -19.08 -19.68
N LYS A 141 1.68 -18.15 -20.62
CA LYS A 141 0.49 -17.29 -20.65
C LYS A 141 -0.81 -18.08 -20.63
N ASP A 142 -0.91 -19.13 -21.43
CA ASP A 142 -2.13 -19.93 -21.57
C ASP A 142 -2.36 -20.84 -20.34
N ILE A 143 -1.28 -21.38 -19.77
CA ILE A 143 -1.32 -22.16 -18.53
C ILE A 143 -1.82 -21.28 -17.37
N ILE A 144 -1.24 -20.08 -17.22
CA ILE A 144 -1.66 -19.09 -16.21
C ILE A 144 -3.12 -18.72 -16.40
N LYS A 145 -3.54 -18.48 -17.65
CA LYS A 145 -4.94 -18.14 -17.98
C LYS A 145 -5.89 -19.29 -17.64
N SER A 146 -5.52 -20.54 -17.94
CA SER A 146 -6.32 -21.72 -17.61
C SER A 146 -6.46 -21.88 -16.09
N ALA A 147 -5.34 -21.80 -15.36
CA ALA A 147 -5.32 -21.90 -13.90
C ALA A 147 -6.21 -20.84 -13.23
N ILE A 148 -6.15 -19.59 -13.69
CA ILE A 148 -7.05 -18.53 -13.21
C ILE A 148 -8.51 -18.90 -13.46
N GLY A 149 -8.83 -19.42 -14.65
CA GLY A 149 -10.18 -19.83 -15.02
C GLY A 149 -10.71 -20.96 -14.13
N GLU A 150 -9.93 -22.01 -13.95
CA GLU A 150 -10.27 -23.19 -13.14
C GLU A 150 -10.47 -22.82 -11.67
N ILE A 151 -9.52 -22.09 -11.06
CA ILE A 151 -9.64 -21.66 -9.66
C ILE A 151 -10.83 -20.71 -9.50
N THR A 152 -11.05 -19.78 -10.43
CA THR A 152 -12.22 -18.89 -10.37
C THR A 152 -13.52 -19.68 -10.47
N ALA A 153 -13.58 -20.72 -11.30
CA ALA A 153 -14.76 -21.57 -11.41
C ALA A 153 -15.04 -22.35 -10.11
N ILE A 154 -13.99 -22.86 -9.46
CA ILE A 154 -14.08 -23.51 -8.14
C ILE A 154 -14.60 -22.52 -7.10
N GLU A 155 -14.00 -21.34 -6.99
CA GLU A 155 -14.41 -20.32 -6.02
C GLU A 155 -15.84 -19.80 -6.27
N ASN A 156 -16.22 -19.63 -7.54
CA ASN A 156 -17.59 -19.29 -7.92
C ASN A 156 -18.58 -20.39 -7.51
N LYS A 157 -18.18 -21.66 -7.63
CA LYS A 157 -19.02 -22.78 -7.18
C LYS A 157 -19.20 -22.74 -5.66
N LYS A 158 -18.13 -22.60 -4.89
CA LYS A 158 -18.21 -22.46 -3.42
C LYS A 158 -19.12 -21.30 -3.00
N TYR A 159 -19.03 -20.18 -3.71
CA TYR A 159 -19.89 -19.00 -3.49
C TYR A 159 -21.37 -19.30 -3.79
N MET A 160 -21.66 -20.06 -4.85
CA MET A 160 -23.03 -20.47 -5.19
C MET A 160 -23.58 -21.52 -4.24
N ASP A 161 -22.73 -22.42 -3.75
CA ASP A 161 -23.07 -23.46 -2.79
C ASP A 161 -23.17 -22.93 -1.34
N PHE A 162 -22.92 -21.63 -1.13
CA PHE A 162 -22.91 -20.96 0.16
C PHE A 162 -21.97 -21.65 1.18
N GLU A 163 -20.80 -22.12 0.72
CA GLU A 163 -19.77 -22.65 1.60
C GLU A 163 -19.17 -21.55 2.50
N ASP A 164 -18.85 -21.89 3.75
CA ASP A 164 -18.22 -21.01 4.75
C ASP A 164 -18.92 -19.67 4.98
N ILE A 165 -20.25 -19.60 4.85
CA ILE A 165 -21.00 -18.36 5.06
C ILE A 165 -21.17 -18.00 6.54
N GLN A 166 -21.36 -16.71 6.78
CA GLN A 166 -21.79 -16.17 8.07
C GLN A 166 -23.01 -15.28 7.89
N ILE A 167 -24.01 -15.42 8.77
CA ILE A 167 -25.20 -14.58 8.78
C ILE A 167 -24.98 -13.40 9.73
N LEU A 168 -24.89 -12.20 9.16
CA LEU A 168 -24.61 -10.97 9.88
C LEU A 168 -25.73 -9.97 9.68
N CYS A 169 -26.05 -9.16 10.69
CA CYS A 169 -26.83 -7.95 10.43
C CYS A 169 -25.99 -6.95 9.61
N LYS A 170 -26.63 -6.07 8.83
CA LYS A 170 -25.93 -5.05 8.02
C LYS A 170 -24.84 -4.28 8.77
N ARG A 171 -25.07 -3.97 10.05
CA ARG A 171 -24.10 -3.28 10.92
C ARG A 171 -22.85 -4.12 11.17
N CYS A 172 -23.03 -5.40 11.52
CA CYS A 172 -21.93 -6.33 11.74
C CYS A 172 -21.20 -6.64 10.42
N HIS A 173 -21.94 -6.82 9.33
CA HIS A 173 -21.36 -7.04 8.00
C HIS A 173 -20.42 -5.89 7.60
N TRP A 174 -20.86 -4.65 7.77
CA TRP A 174 -20.01 -3.49 7.51
C TRP A 174 -18.78 -3.45 8.42
N ALA A 175 -18.94 -3.76 9.71
CA ALA A 175 -17.81 -3.80 10.65
C ALA A 175 -16.76 -4.85 10.27
N THR A 176 -17.18 -6.06 9.87
CA THR A 176 -16.28 -7.13 9.43
C THR A 176 -15.45 -6.71 8.22
N HIS A 177 -16.07 -6.09 7.21
CA HIS A 177 -15.36 -5.56 6.03
C HIS A 177 -14.32 -4.49 6.36
N ASN A 178 -14.53 -3.74 7.44
CA ASN A 178 -13.61 -2.70 7.90
C ASN A 178 -12.61 -3.20 8.97
N GLY A 179 -12.51 -4.52 9.16
CA GLY A 179 -11.59 -5.11 10.13
C GLY A 179 -11.88 -4.70 11.58
N MET A 180 -13.17 -4.57 11.92
CA MET A 180 -13.63 -4.22 13.26
C MET A 180 -14.40 -5.36 13.92
N ASP A 181 -14.19 -5.50 15.23
CA ASP A 181 -14.86 -6.48 16.06
C ASP A 181 -15.85 -5.79 17.01
N LEU A 182 -16.86 -6.51 17.45
CA LEU A 182 -17.72 -6.04 18.53
C LEU A 182 -16.92 -5.97 19.84
N CYS A 183 -17.10 -4.90 20.62
CA CYS A 183 -16.38 -4.75 21.87
C CYS A 183 -16.79 -5.88 22.85
N PRO A 184 -15.84 -6.61 23.45
CA PRO A 184 -16.15 -7.72 24.35
C PRO A 184 -16.82 -7.26 25.65
N VAL A 185 -16.62 -6.00 26.06
CA VAL A 185 -17.15 -5.43 27.31
C VAL A 185 -18.59 -4.97 27.13
N CYS A 186 -18.84 -3.98 26.27
CA CYS A 186 -20.19 -3.42 26.14
C CYS A 186 -21.07 -4.17 25.13
N LYS A 187 -20.49 -4.95 24.21
CA LYS A 187 -21.19 -5.62 23.10
C LYS A 187 -22.07 -4.70 22.23
N GLN A 188 -21.85 -3.39 22.31
CA GLN A 188 -22.65 -2.39 21.61
C GLN A 188 -21.83 -1.64 20.54
N LYS A 189 -20.61 -1.24 20.89
CA LYS A 189 -19.70 -0.51 20.00
C LYS A 189 -18.68 -1.44 19.35
N TYR A 190 -18.18 -1.05 18.19
CA TYR A 190 -17.10 -1.76 17.51
C TYR A 190 -15.72 -1.20 17.89
N LYS A 191 -14.69 -2.03 17.74
CA LYS A 191 -13.29 -1.70 17.95
C LYS A 191 -12.47 -2.21 16.76
N LYS A 192 -11.32 -1.58 16.47
CA LYS A 192 -10.34 -2.18 15.55
C LYS A 192 -9.75 -3.45 16.17
N LYS A 193 -9.36 -4.43 15.35
CA LYS A 193 -8.76 -5.70 15.80
C LYS A 193 -7.58 -5.52 16.74
N GLN A 194 -6.75 -4.50 16.52
CA GLN A 194 -5.58 -4.18 17.35
C GLN A 194 -5.90 -3.74 18.78
N TYR A 195 -7.12 -3.22 19.04
CA TYR A 195 -7.51 -2.75 20.36
C TYR A 195 -8.23 -3.84 21.15
N LYS A 196 -8.06 -3.83 22.48
CA LYS A 196 -8.73 -4.80 23.39
C LYS A 196 -10.22 -4.49 23.56
N THR A 197 -10.59 -3.20 23.66
CA THR A 197 -11.96 -2.73 23.87
C THR A 197 -12.29 -1.56 22.93
N CYS A 198 -13.55 -1.12 22.90
CA CYS A 198 -13.90 0.15 22.26
C CYS A 198 -13.39 1.33 23.10
N PHE A 199 -13.34 2.51 22.47
CA PHE A 199 -12.89 3.74 23.11
C PHE A 199 -13.62 4.04 24.42
N ASP A 200 -14.94 3.86 24.46
CA ASP A 200 -15.74 4.09 25.67
C ASP A 200 -15.40 3.17 26.84
N CYS A 201 -15.02 1.92 26.56
CA CYS A 201 -14.68 0.91 27.56
C CYS A 201 -13.20 0.93 27.94
N LEU A 202 -12.39 1.80 27.33
CA LEU A 202 -11.02 2.01 27.78
C LEU A 202 -11.00 2.69 29.16
N PRO A 203 -10.01 2.38 30.01
CA PRO A 203 -9.80 3.13 31.25
C PRO A 203 -9.44 4.59 30.93
N GLY A 204 -9.78 5.52 31.84
CA GLY A 204 -9.65 6.96 31.63
C GLY A 204 -8.24 7.40 31.20
N ASP A 205 -7.21 6.85 31.83
CA ASP A 205 -5.81 7.16 31.52
C ASP A 205 -5.44 6.78 30.09
N ALA A 206 -5.92 5.62 29.61
CA ALA A 206 -5.68 5.17 28.24
C ALA A 206 -6.47 5.99 27.20
N LYS A 207 -7.66 6.49 27.55
CA LYS A 207 -8.41 7.41 26.66
C LYS A 207 -7.66 8.72 26.46
N LYS A 208 -7.08 9.24 27.54
CA LYS A 208 -6.31 10.48 27.51
C LYS A 208 -5.09 10.34 26.60
N GLN A 209 -4.32 9.27 26.78
CA GLN A 209 -3.17 8.99 25.93
C GLN A 209 -3.52 8.92 24.43
N ILE A 210 -4.60 8.22 24.06
CA ILE A 210 -5.03 8.16 22.65
C ILE A 210 -5.50 9.52 22.13
N SER A 211 -6.15 10.33 22.97
CA SER A 211 -6.57 11.69 22.60
C SER A 211 -5.37 12.58 22.32
N ASP A 212 -4.36 12.52 23.21
CA ASP A 212 -3.11 13.26 23.10
C ASP A 212 -2.35 12.82 21.82
N ASP A 213 -2.22 11.51 21.55
CA ASP A 213 -1.58 10.98 20.33
C ASP A 213 -2.27 11.43 19.02
N ILE A 214 -3.60 11.53 19.03
CA ILE A 214 -4.39 12.00 17.87
C ILE A 214 -4.17 13.50 17.66
N GLU A 215 -4.16 14.29 18.73
CA GLU A 215 -3.92 15.73 18.69
C GLU A 215 -2.53 16.03 18.11
N ASP A 216 -1.51 15.32 18.59
CA ASP A 216 -0.13 15.40 18.07
C ASP A 216 -0.06 15.05 16.56
N THR A 217 -0.78 14.00 16.13
CA THR A 217 -0.80 13.58 14.72
C THR A 217 -1.46 14.65 13.83
N ILE A 218 -2.58 15.23 14.27
CA ILE A 218 -3.27 16.32 13.57
C ILE A 218 -2.37 17.55 13.47
N GLU A 219 -1.61 17.86 14.52
CA GLU A 219 -0.67 18.98 14.53
C GLU A 219 0.48 18.77 13.53
N LEU A 220 1.03 17.55 13.46
CA LEU A 220 2.05 17.18 12.47
C LEU A 220 1.52 17.22 11.03
N GLU A 221 0.31 16.71 10.76
CA GLU A 221 -0.28 16.77 9.42
C GLU A 221 -0.55 18.20 8.95
N LYS A 222 -1.00 19.09 9.87
CA LYS A 222 -1.13 20.52 9.59
C LYS A 222 0.23 21.15 9.26
N HIS A 223 1.27 20.77 9.98
CA HIS A 223 2.63 21.26 9.76
C HIS A 223 3.20 20.80 8.41
N ASP A 224 3.04 19.52 8.07
CA ASP A 224 3.51 18.97 6.78
C ASP A 224 2.75 19.56 5.59
N PHE A 225 1.43 19.76 5.73
CA PHE A 225 0.64 20.46 4.71
C PHE A 225 1.13 21.91 4.52
N ALA A 226 1.43 22.62 5.61
CA ALA A 226 1.96 23.97 5.55
C ALA A 226 3.34 24.02 4.86
N ILE A 227 4.24 23.08 5.16
CA ILE A 227 5.54 22.97 4.48
C ILE A 227 5.36 22.71 2.99
N LYS A 228 4.46 21.80 2.62
CA LYS A 228 4.22 21.46 1.21
C LYS A 228 3.69 22.63 0.41
N VAL A 229 2.75 23.40 0.97
CA VAL A 229 2.26 24.64 0.36
C VAL A 229 3.38 25.67 0.20
N LEU A 230 4.30 25.77 1.17
CA LEU A 230 5.43 26.70 1.09
C LEU A 230 6.52 26.25 0.10
N CYS A 231 6.74 24.95 -0.09
CA CYS A 231 7.71 24.42 -1.03
C CYS A 231 7.22 24.40 -2.49
N ASP A 232 5.90 24.41 -2.72
CA ASP A 232 5.30 24.49 -4.06
C ASP A 232 5.11 25.94 -4.55
N ILE A 233 5.51 26.94 -3.76
CA ILE A 233 5.66 28.32 -4.24
C ILE A 233 7.00 28.38 -4.97
N PRO A 234 7.04 28.55 -6.30
CA PRO A 234 8.30 28.74 -7.00
C PRO A 234 9.00 29.95 -6.38
N GLU A 235 10.29 29.83 -6.07
CA GLU A 235 11.14 30.99 -5.77
C GLU A 235 10.85 32.03 -6.85
N PHE A 236 10.19 33.11 -6.44
CA PHE A 236 9.85 34.21 -7.31
C PHE A 236 11.18 34.87 -7.67
N CYS A 237 11.75 34.48 -8.82
CA CYS A 237 12.86 35.20 -9.42
C CYS A 237 12.42 36.66 -9.56
N GLU A 238 13.04 37.56 -8.80
CA GLU A 238 12.74 39.00 -8.82
C GLU A 238 13.11 39.71 -10.15
N ASP A 239 13.56 38.96 -11.16
CA ASP A 239 14.03 39.52 -12.44
C ASP A 239 13.17 39.07 -13.62
N SER A 240 11.91 39.51 -13.68
CA SER A 240 11.17 39.59 -14.95
C SER A 240 9.97 40.52 -14.79
N LYS A 241 10.02 41.66 -15.47
CA LYS A 241 8.94 42.66 -15.52
C LYS A 241 7.88 42.38 -16.58
N ASP A 242 7.87 41.21 -17.23
CA ASP A 242 7.12 41.04 -18.48
C ASP A 242 6.30 39.75 -18.64
N ASP A 243 5.93 39.05 -17.55
CA ASP A 243 5.12 37.81 -17.67
C ASP A 243 3.81 37.80 -16.88
N SER A 244 3.14 38.95 -16.75
CA SER A 244 1.78 39.02 -16.21
C SER A 244 0.68 38.48 -17.14
N ASN A 245 1.02 37.73 -18.20
CA ASN A 245 0.06 37.30 -19.23
C ASN A 245 0.02 35.79 -19.54
N PHE A 246 0.82 34.95 -18.86
CA PHE A 246 0.82 33.51 -19.14
C PHE A 246 -0.20 32.72 -18.32
N VAL A 247 -0.44 33.11 -17.06
CA VAL A 247 -1.29 32.33 -16.13
C VAL A 247 -2.80 32.56 -16.34
N GLU A 248 -3.20 33.72 -16.88
CA GLU A 248 -4.63 34.03 -17.11
C GLU A 248 -5.26 33.25 -18.26
N LYS A 249 -4.48 32.60 -19.12
CA LYS A 249 -4.98 32.01 -20.37
C LYS A 249 -5.32 30.51 -20.30
N GLU A 250 -4.74 29.77 -19.34
CA GLU A 250 -5.00 28.31 -19.20
C GLU A 250 -6.02 27.94 -18.12
N TYR A 251 -6.27 28.80 -17.13
CA TYR A 251 -7.09 28.45 -15.97
C TYR A 251 -8.24 29.43 -15.72
N GLY A 252 -9.04 29.67 -16.76
CA GLY A 252 -10.26 30.46 -16.66
C GLY A 252 -11.13 30.06 -15.46
N GLY A 253 -11.08 30.86 -14.39
CA GLY A 253 -11.88 30.67 -13.17
C GLY A 253 -11.25 31.28 -11.93
N SER A 254 -11.68 32.48 -11.54
CA SER A 254 -11.31 33.17 -10.29
C SER A 254 -11.71 32.37 -9.03
N PRO A 255 -10.79 32.08 -8.08
CA PRO A 255 -11.11 31.38 -6.84
C PRO A 255 -11.48 32.32 -5.68
N VAL A 256 -12.27 33.38 -5.92
CA VAL A 256 -12.69 34.33 -4.86
C VAL A 256 -14.15 34.11 -4.44
N LYS A 257 -14.52 32.86 -4.14
CA LYS A 257 -15.84 32.57 -3.55
C LYS A 257 -15.87 31.40 -2.53
N ALA A 258 -14.81 31.18 -1.76
CA ALA A 258 -14.78 30.10 -0.77
C ALA A 258 -14.42 30.49 0.68
N LEU A 259 -14.26 31.77 1.03
CA LEU A 259 -13.81 32.15 2.39
C LEU A 259 -14.67 33.21 3.10
N SER A 260 -15.95 33.37 2.74
CA SER A 260 -16.91 34.17 3.52
C SER A 260 -17.71 33.35 4.56
N ARG A 261 -17.43 32.05 4.75
CA ARG A 261 -18.18 31.18 5.68
C ARG A 261 -17.62 31.08 7.10
N TYR A 262 -16.45 31.64 7.39
CA TYR A 262 -15.77 31.39 8.67
C TYR A 262 -15.37 32.65 9.47
N GLY A 263 -15.82 33.84 9.06
CA GLY A 263 -15.95 35.02 9.92
C GLY A 263 -14.73 35.41 10.78
N LEU A 264 -13.53 35.57 10.21
CA LEU A 264 -12.37 36.18 10.90
C LEU A 264 -11.49 36.98 9.92
N GLU A 265 -11.10 38.21 10.32
CA GLU A 265 -10.20 39.13 9.61
C GLU A 265 -8.76 39.03 10.16
N ILE A 266 -7.75 39.24 9.31
CA ILE A 266 -6.32 39.14 9.64
C ILE A 266 -5.76 40.54 9.95
N GLY A 267 -5.16 40.69 11.14
CA GLY A 267 -4.28 41.81 11.50
C GLY A 267 -2.79 41.47 11.26
N GLU A 268 -1.99 42.51 11.00
CA GLU A 268 -0.70 42.52 10.30
C GLU A 268 0.51 41.77 10.91
N ARG A 269 1.49 41.51 10.03
CA ARG A 269 2.75 40.77 10.17
C ARG A 269 3.94 41.73 10.37
N ILE A 270 4.92 41.35 11.20
CA ILE A 270 6.30 41.91 11.14
C ILE A 270 7.32 40.75 11.15
N GLU A 271 8.37 40.91 10.34
CA GLU A 271 9.33 39.90 9.90
C GLU A 271 10.63 39.78 10.71
N PHE A 272 11.31 38.65 10.45
CA PHE A 272 12.74 38.31 10.57
C PHE A 272 13.29 37.71 11.88
N GLY A 273 13.45 36.38 11.84
CA GLY A 273 14.77 35.75 12.00
C GLY A 273 15.25 35.44 13.43
N ARG A 274 15.30 34.12 13.73
CA ARG A 274 15.79 33.43 14.95
C ARG A 274 14.78 33.32 16.10
N PHE A 275 14.48 32.07 16.44
CA PHE A 275 13.79 31.72 17.67
C PHE A 275 14.55 32.26 18.89
N GLN A 276 13.87 33.07 19.71
CA GLN A 276 14.07 33.08 21.15
C GLN A 276 12.73 33.00 21.85
N ILE A 277 12.54 31.97 22.66
CA ILE A 277 11.45 31.89 23.63
C ILE A 277 11.85 32.74 24.83
N LYS A 278 11.02 33.72 25.22
CA LYS A 278 10.93 34.18 26.62
C LYS A 278 9.49 34.50 27.04
N LYS A 279 9.09 33.82 28.13
CA LYS A 279 8.15 34.13 29.23
C LYS A 279 7.79 35.64 29.38
N ILE A 280 6.62 36.13 29.85
CA ILE A 280 5.49 35.58 30.65
C ILE A 280 4.48 36.72 30.95
N ASN A 281 3.30 36.34 31.48
CA ASN A 281 2.29 37.11 32.26
C ASN A 281 1.52 38.21 31.50
N LYS A 282 0.20 38.07 31.33
CA LYS A 282 -0.82 38.08 32.39
C LYS A 282 -2.13 37.51 31.88
#